data_AF-A0A842SP40-F1
#
_entry.id   AF-A0A842SP40-F1
#
_cell.length_a   1.000
_cell.length_b   1.000
_cell.length_c   1.000
_cell.angle_alpha   90.00
_cell.angle_beta   90.00
_cell.angle_gamma   90.00
#
_symmetry.space_group_name_H-M   'P 1'
#
loop_
_entity.id
_entity.type
_entity.pdbx_description
1 polymer ?
#
loop_
_entity_poly.entity_id
_entity_poly.type
_entity_poly.pdbx_seq_one_letter_code
_entity_poly.pdbx_strand_id
1 'polypeptide(L)'
;MALEKIHEKLTEFDMDQEEAEIVVFLTAMGPSPARTISSRFDFNRMKTYRTLKSMEEKGFVHRIMGRPTKYVAVPLEDILDSRIEDTRRKLDDMESNEEFILGEITKIASSEVKVAEEPRFRFYQGRQQVYEFMSQMCSEVKGELSLITTSHDLLRLSLWGLEDKLVELSKEGKKVRVLTGINESNLDDIERLIERVDIRHQETDTPVRLVVIDREEVLTSVVLDDSMSMTTQEDTGLWTSAPSFASAMRIFYDSLWSLAPDARTVINSIRTGERPQEFKTIRNKRECESMFKMMIDRCSFGADLLVRRLQDLPLPLDDIAEILGDKHLRIISNLDESPNELLKTEVRPTVLRHNVVSSNLLLLIVDNSEILMSAREWKNSGQAVWSNTTAYVDSMRLVFGDYWGNAISFENFYSEIEELENLNELAISIGNELEDNGWLVEVPGSISGRSGVDYPFMLTARNSRYQDVHLGLNLARRKDAFNQIIELSVRRTDLDSLIVLSSLEPFENNVLELANLYGIKLVHGEEAGTIARKLIKIIMNR
;
A
#
# COMPACT_ATOMS: atom_id res chain seq x y z
N MET A 1 52.42 32.99 -33.13
CA MET A 1 50.97 33.18 -32.99
C MET A 1 50.19 33.11 -34.31
N ALA A 2 50.26 34.07 -35.23
CA ALA A 2 49.46 34.00 -36.47
C ALA A 2 49.92 32.88 -37.43
N LEU A 3 51.24 32.74 -37.62
CA LEU A 3 51.83 31.72 -38.51
C LEU A 3 51.62 30.28 -37.99
N GLU A 4 51.80 30.06 -36.68
CA GLU A 4 51.54 28.77 -36.04
C GLU A 4 50.08 28.35 -36.21
N LYS A 5 49.14 29.28 -36.03
CA LYS A 5 47.70 29.03 -36.26
C LYS A 5 47.40 28.68 -37.71
N ILE A 6 48.10 29.28 -38.68
CA ILE A 6 47.93 28.94 -40.10
C ILE A 6 48.42 27.52 -40.37
N HIS A 7 49.59 27.13 -39.86
CA HIS A 7 50.08 25.76 -40.03
C HIS A 7 49.12 24.74 -39.39
N GLU A 8 48.66 25.01 -38.16
CA GLU A 8 47.68 24.18 -37.47
C GLU A 8 46.41 24.01 -38.32
N LYS A 9 45.86 25.12 -38.87
CA LYS A 9 44.69 25.07 -39.73
C LYS A 9 44.89 24.37 -41.06
N LEU A 10 46.09 24.40 -41.63
CA LEU A 10 46.39 23.65 -42.86
C LEU A 10 46.42 22.14 -42.63
N THR A 11 46.72 21.68 -41.41
CA THR A 11 46.66 20.24 -41.11
C THR A 11 45.24 19.68 -41.14
N GLU A 12 44.22 20.52 -40.90
CA GLU A 12 42.80 20.16 -41.09
C GLU A 12 42.45 19.85 -42.57
N PHE A 13 43.31 20.23 -43.53
CA PHE A 13 43.14 19.99 -44.97
C PHE A 13 43.98 18.81 -45.49
N ASP A 14 44.33 17.84 -44.63
CA ASP A 14 45.12 16.64 -44.96
C ASP A 14 46.56 16.95 -45.40
N MET A 15 47.11 18.03 -44.85
CA MET A 15 48.54 18.32 -44.91
C MET A 15 49.21 17.83 -43.63
N ASP A 16 50.39 17.23 -43.75
CA ASP A 16 51.23 17.07 -42.57
C ASP A 16 51.86 18.41 -42.16
N GLN A 17 52.42 18.46 -40.95
CA GLN A 17 53.01 19.68 -40.39
C GLN A 17 54.14 20.24 -41.26
N GLU A 18 54.94 19.37 -41.89
CA GLU A 18 56.08 19.78 -42.73
C GLU A 18 55.60 20.31 -44.08
N GLU A 19 54.57 19.69 -44.66
CA GLU A 19 53.90 20.13 -45.87
C GLU A 19 53.29 21.52 -45.68
N ALA A 20 52.55 21.75 -44.59
CA ALA A 20 51.97 23.04 -44.26
C ALA A 20 53.04 24.15 -44.15
N GLU A 21 54.13 23.85 -43.45
CA GLU A 21 55.26 24.77 -43.29
C GLU A 21 55.95 25.10 -44.64
N ILE A 22 56.15 24.09 -45.49
CA ILE A 22 56.77 24.27 -46.82
C ILE A 22 55.86 25.06 -47.75
N VAL A 23 54.54 24.80 -47.79
CA VAL A 23 53.59 25.54 -48.64
C VAL A 23 53.59 27.03 -48.26
N VAL A 24 53.52 27.34 -46.97
CA VAL A 24 53.52 28.73 -46.50
C VAL A 24 54.85 29.42 -46.83
N PHE A 25 55.97 28.72 -46.66
CA PHE A 25 57.29 29.24 -47.04
C PHE A 25 57.40 29.53 -48.54
N LEU A 26 56.97 28.60 -49.40
CA LEU A 26 57.02 28.77 -50.84
C LEU A 26 56.05 29.84 -51.34
N THR A 27 54.92 30.03 -50.67
CA THR A 27 53.96 31.10 -50.95
C THR A 27 54.58 32.47 -50.65
N ALA A 28 55.30 32.59 -49.53
CA ALA A 28 55.92 33.85 -49.12
C ALA A 28 57.21 34.18 -49.89
N MET A 29 58.05 33.19 -50.18
CA MET A 29 59.40 33.39 -50.76
C MET A 29 59.44 33.19 -52.28
N GLY A 30 58.40 32.60 -52.86
CA GLY A 30 58.35 32.25 -54.27
C GLY A 30 59.24 31.05 -54.64
N PRO A 31 59.44 30.81 -55.96
CA PRO A 31 60.11 29.62 -56.48
C PRO A 31 61.49 29.35 -55.88
N SER A 32 61.63 28.25 -55.15
CA SER A 32 62.84 27.93 -54.37
C SER A 32 63.43 26.56 -54.71
N PRO A 33 64.77 26.42 -54.81
CA PRO A 33 65.41 25.12 -54.95
C PRO A 33 65.22 24.23 -53.73
N ALA A 34 65.19 22.91 -53.91
CA ALA A 34 65.10 21.94 -52.80
C ALA A 34 66.20 22.12 -51.75
N ARG A 35 67.40 22.58 -52.15
CA ARG A 35 68.50 22.90 -51.24
C ARG A 35 68.14 24.04 -50.28
N THR A 36 67.44 25.06 -50.76
CA THR A 36 67.01 26.21 -49.94
C THR A 36 65.96 25.77 -48.92
N ILE A 37 65.03 24.92 -49.35
CA ILE A 37 63.97 24.35 -48.49
C ILE A 37 64.61 23.45 -47.42
N SER A 38 65.52 22.54 -47.80
CA SER A 38 66.21 21.67 -46.85
C SER A 38 67.00 22.44 -45.80
N SER A 39 67.64 23.54 -46.19
CA SER A 39 68.41 24.38 -45.26
C SER A 39 67.53 25.24 -44.36
N ARG A 40 66.33 25.64 -44.81
CA ARG A 40 65.40 26.46 -44.02
C ARG A 40 64.78 25.69 -42.85
N PHE A 41 64.47 24.42 -43.08
CA PHE A 41 63.74 23.55 -42.15
C PHE A 41 64.63 22.45 -41.50
N ASP A 42 65.95 22.51 -41.71
CA ASP A 42 66.92 21.52 -41.21
C ASP A 42 66.59 20.06 -41.58
N PHE A 43 66.04 19.87 -42.78
CA PHE A 43 65.68 18.56 -43.31
C PHE A 43 66.86 17.92 -44.06
N ASN A 44 67.05 16.61 -43.90
CA ASN A 44 67.97 15.86 -44.77
C ASN A 44 67.49 15.95 -46.23
N ARG A 45 68.42 16.22 -47.16
CA ARG A 45 68.17 16.27 -48.61
C ARG A 45 67.28 15.15 -49.14
N MET A 46 67.49 13.89 -48.73
CA MET A 46 66.65 12.78 -49.22
C MET A 46 65.20 12.92 -48.77
N LYS A 47 64.97 13.38 -47.54
CA LYS A 47 63.62 13.62 -46.99
C LYS A 47 62.95 14.77 -47.74
N THR A 48 63.65 15.90 -47.93
CA THR A 48 63.11 17.05 -48.66
C THR A 48 62.64 16.69 -50.08
N TYR A 49 63.40 15.87 -50.82
CA TYR A 49 62.94 15.43 -52.15
C TYR A 49 61.73 14.49 -52.09
N ARG A 50 61.64 13.62 -51.07
CA ARG A 50 60.46 12.75 -50.89
C ARG A 50 59.22 13.57 -50.54
N THR A 51 59.34 14.51 -49.61
CA THR A 51 58.24 15.41 -49.22
C THR A 51 57.79 16.26 -50.41
N LEU A 52 58.71 16.90 -51.13
CA LEU A 52 58.36 17.72 -52.30
C LEU A 52 57.73 16.89 -53.43
N LYS A 53 58.11 15.62 -53.58
CA LYS A 53 57.45 14.71 -54.53
C LYS A 53 56.02 14.36 -54.09
N SER A 54 55.82 14.04 -52.81
CA SER A 54 54.49 13.83 -52.23
C SER A 54 53.61 15.07 -52.40
N MET A 55 54.15 16.24 -52.10
CA MET A 55 53.46 17.53 -52.29
C MET A 55 53.13 17.81 -53.76
N GLU A 56 53.99 17.41 -54.70
CA GLU A 56 53.72 17.52 -56.15
C GLU A 56 52.59 16.56 -56.56
N GLU A 57 52.60 15.31 -56.07
CA GLU A 57 51.56 14.31 -56.31
C GLU A 57 50.20 14.71 -55.70
N LYS A 58 50.21 15.40 -54.54
CA LYS A 58 49.03 15.97 -53.88
C LYS A 58 48.58 17.31 -54.47
N GLY A 59 49.32 17.89 -55.42
CA GLY A 59 48.97 19.17 -56.04
C GLY A 59 49.27 20.42 -55.19
N PHE A 60 50.07 20.31 -54.14
CA PHE A 60 50.44 21.45 -53.27
C PHE A 60 51.55 22.31 -53.86
N VAL A 61 52.41 21.72 -54.69
CA VAL A 61 53.54 22.42 -55.33
C VAL A 61 53.69 22.01 -56.78
N HIS A 62 54.28 22.90 -57.57
CA HIS A 62 54.73 22.61 -58.93
C HIS A 62 56.25 22.72 -59.03
N ARG A 63 56.82 21.87 -59.89
CA ARG A 63 58.24 21.90 -60.20
C ARG A 63 58.51 22.73 -61.45
N ILE A 64 59.39 23.71 -61.33
CA ILE A 64 59.90 24.51 -62.45
C ILE A 64 61.23 23.91 -62.91
N MET A 65 61.26 23.47 -64.16
CA MET A 65 62.42 22.86 -64.79
C MET A 65 63.53 23.89 -65.01
N GLY A 66 64.75 23.55 -64.57
CA GLY A 66 65.92 24.41 -64.65
C GLY A 66 67.13 23.81 -63.95
N ARG A 67 68.28 24.50 -63.99
CA ARG A 67 69.50 24.11 -63.25
C ARG A 67 69.88 25.24 -62.27
N PRO A 68 69.53 25.14 -60.97
CA PRO A 68 68.85 24.04 -60.30
C PRO A 68 67.33 24.06 -60.49
N THR A 69 66.70 22.89 -60.35
CA THR A 69 65.24 22.71 -60.28
C THR A 69 64.66 23.49 -59.09
N LYS A 70 63.55 24.20 -59.31
CA LYS A 70 62.84 24.97 -58.29
C LYS A 70 61.44 24.41 -58.06
N TYR A 71 60.89 24.65 -56.88
CA TYR A 71 59.52 24.33 -56.51
C TYR A 71 58.79 25.61 -56.18
N VAL A 72 57.53 25.70 -56.58
CA VAL A 72 56.63 26.82 -56.30
C VAL A 72 55.34 26.27 -55.70
N ALA A 73 54.78 26.95 -54.70
CA ALA A 73 53.48 26.58 -54.16
C ALA A 73 52.39 26.85 -55.22
N VAL A 74 51.43 25.93 -55.32
CA VAL A 74 50.15 26.23 -55.96
C VAL A 74 49.43 27.28 -55.09
N PRO A 75 48.64 28.21 -55.67
CA PRO A 75 47.89 29.16 -54.87
C PRO A 75 47.07 28.45 -53.77
N LEU A 76 47.17 28.96 -52.55
CA LEU A 76 46.53 28.33 -51.39
C LEU A 76 45.01 28.17 -51.58
N GLU A 77 44.37 29.12 -52.24
CA GLU A 77 42.93 29.05 -52.59
C GLU A 77 42.62 27.78 -53.39
N ASP A 78 43.37 27.53 -54.47
CA ASP A 78 43.19 26.34 -55.33
C ASP A 78 43.48 25.04 -54.56
N ILE A 79 44.49 25.04 -53.69
CA ILE A 79 44.80 23.87 -52.85
C ILE A 79 43.64 23.58 -51.91
N LEU A 80 43.17 24.59 -51.16
CA LEU A 80 42.09 24.43 -50.19
C LEU A 80 40.79 23.99 -50.87
N ASP A 81 40.43 24.60 -52.00
CA ASP A 81 39.24 24.23 -52.77
C ASP A 81 39.31 22.78 -53.25
N SER A 82 40.45 22.35 -53.80
CA SER A 82 40.64 20.96 -54.22
C SER A 82 40.50 19.98 -53.06
N ARG A 83 41.01 20.31 -51.86
CA ARG A 83 40.90 19.45 -50.68
C ARG A 83 39.49 19.36 -50.13
N ILE A 84 38.75 20.47 -50.15
CA ILE A 84 37.34 20.48 -49.80
C ILE A 84 36.55 19.61 -50.79
N GLU A 85 36.81 19.74 -52.08
CA GLU A 85 36.10 18.99 -53.11
C GLU A 85 36.41 17.48 -53.04
N ASP A 86 37.66 17.10 -52.85
CA ASP A 86 38.04 15.69 -52.65
C ASP A 86 37.39 15.10 -51.39
N THR A 87 37.27 15.88 -50.32
CA THR A 87 36.59 15.45 -49.09
C THR A 87 35.09 15.28 -49.31
N ARG A 88 34.44 16.20 -50.05
CA ARG A 88 33.03 16.06 -50.44
C ARG A 88 32.78 14.82 -51.28
N ARG A 89 33.62 14.55 -52.29
CA ARG A 89 33.49 13.31 -53.09
C ARG A 89 33.63 12.05 -52.25
N LYS A 90 34.60 12.02 -51.32
CA LYS A 90 34.74 10.90 -50.37
C LYS A 90 33.49 10.72 -49.51
N LEU A 91 32.88 11.83 -49.07
CA LEU A 91 31.64 11.78 -48.29
C LEU A 91 30.49 11.21 -49.13
N ASP A 92 30.30 11.72 -50.35
CA ASP A 92 29.27 11.24 -51.29
C ASP A 92 29.44 9.73 -51.59
N ASP A 93 30.69 9.28 -51.78
CA ASP A 93 31.02 7.86 -51.96
C ASP A 93 30.71 7.03 -50.71
N MET A 94 31.00 7.56 -49.51
CA MET A 94 30.69 6.90 -48.25
C MET A 94 29.18 6.79 -48.02
N GLU A 95 28.42 7.85 -48.28
CA GLU A 95 26.95 7.86 -48.20
C GLU A 95 26.33 6.87 -49.19
N SER A 96 26.84 6.85 -50.43
CA SER A 96 26.39 5.88 -51.46
C SER A 96 26.70 4.43 -51.06
N ASN A 97 27.88 4.19 -50.47
CA ASN A 97 28.25 2.87 -49.96
C ASN A 97 27.43 2.47 -48.75
N GLU A 98 27.08 3.40 -47.86
CA GLU A 98 26.16 3.16 -46.75
C GLU A 98 24.80 2.68 -47.26
N GLU A 99 24.22 3.40 -48.23
CA GLU A 99 22.94 3.02 -48.83
C GLU A 99 23.01 1.63 -49.49
N PHE A 100 24.09 1.36 -50.23
CA PHE A 100 24.32 0.05 -50.83
C PHE A 100 24.47 -1.07 -49.79
N ILE A 101 25.32 -0.88 -48.77
CA ILE A 101 25.58 -1.88 -47.72
C ILE A 101 24.30 -2.17 -46.95
N LEU A 102 23.57 -1.13 -46.52
CA LEU A 102 22.29 -1.28 -45.81
C LEU A 102 21.25 -1.99 -46.69
N GLY A 103 21.18 -1.65 -47.98
CA GLY A 103 20.30 -2.31 -48.94
C GLY A 103 20.61 -3.80 -49.11
N GLU A 104 21.88 -4.16 -49.27
CA GLU A 104 22.31 -5.56 -49.45
C GLU A 104 22.15 -6.37 -48.16
N ILE A 105 22.50 -5.81 -47.00
CA ILE A 105 22.36 -6.51 -45.72
C ILE A 105 20.89 -6.77 -45.38
N THR A 106 20.00 -5.85 -45.74
CA THR A 106 18.54 -6.01 -45.58
C THR A 106 18.01 -7.15 -46.46
N LYS A 107 18.48 -7.24 -47.72
CA LYS A 107 18.12 -8.35 -48.61
C LYS A 107 18.59 -9.70 -48.04
N ILE A 108 19.82 -9.77 -47.54
CA ILE A 108 20.36 -10.98 -46.88
C ILE A 108 19.50 -11.36 -45.67
N ALA A 109 19.25 -10.43 -44.76
CA ALA A 109 18.46 -10.64 -43.55
C ALA A 109 17.00 -11.04 -43.84
N SER A 110 16.42 -10.56 -44.95
CA SER A 110 15.06 -10.92 -45.38
C SER A 110 14.95 -12.30 -46.05
N SER A 111 16.08 -12.87 -46.50
CA SER A 111 16.13 -14.16 -47.21
C SER A 111 16.30 -15.36 -46.27
N GLU A 112 16.83 -15.14 -45.07
CA GLU A 112 16.78 -16.13 -44.02
C GLU A 112 15.35 -16.15 -43.45
N VAL A 113 14.75 -17.34 -43.47
CA VAL A 113 13.49 -17.65 -42.76
C VAL A 113 13.50 -16.92 -41.42
N LYS A 114 12.41 -16.22 -41.07
CA LYS A 114 12.19 -15.66 -39.71
C LYS A 114 12.31 -16.79 -38.69
N VAL A 115 13.53 -17.15 -38.32
CA VAL A 115 13.84 -17.84 -37.09
C VAL A 115 13.31 -16.89 -36.04
N ALA A 116 12.39 -17.36 -35.20
CA ALA A 116 11.94 -16.57 -34.07
C ALA A 116 13.19 -16.02 -33.39
N GLU A 117 13.35 -14.69 -33.34
CA GLU A 117 14.56 -14.07 -32.78
C GLU A 117 14.83 -14.74 -31.43
N GLU A 118 16.00 -15.35 -31.30
CA GLU A 118 16.36 -16.00 -30.06
C GLU A 118 16.29 -14.97 -28.93
N PRO A 119 15.75 -15.33 -27.75
CA PRO A 119 15.71 -14.43 -26.61
C PRO A 119 17.10 -13.86 -26.30
N ARG A 120 17.29 -12.55 -26.48
CA ARG A 120 18.57 -11.89 -26.18
C ARG A 120 18.55 -11.32 -24.77
N PHE A 121 19.71 -11.35 -24.14
CA PHE A 121 19.98 -10.73 -22.85
C PHE A 121 21.26 -9.92 -22.97
N ARG A 122 21.26 -8.69 -22.46
CA ARG A 122 22.45 -7.82 -22.43
C ARG A 122 22.56 -7.15 -21.07
N PHE A 123 23.78 -7.05 -20.57
CA PHE A 123 24.09 -6.31 -19.35
C PHE A 123 24.79 -5.00 -19.73
N TYR A 124 24.36 -3.91 -19.10
CA TYR A 124 24.94 -2.58 -19.23
C TYR A 124 25.50 -2.18 -17.87
N GLN A 125 26.79 -1.88 -17.82
CA GLN A 125 27.47 -1.53 -16.57
C GLN A 125 27.82 -0.05 -16.53
N GLY A 126 27.48 0.60 -15.43
CA GLY A 126 27.61 2.03 -15.24
C GLY A 126 26.42 2.81 -15.80
N ARG A 127 26.03 3.84 -15.05
CA ARG A 127 24.80 4.62 -15.29
C ARG A 127 24.74 5.24 -16.69
N GLN A 128 25.87 5.73 -17.19
CA GLN A 128 25.95 6.35 -18.51
C GLN A 128 25.56 5.36 -19.62
N GLN A 129 26.07 4.12 -19.58
CA GLN A 129 25.71 3.10 -20.58
C GLN A 129 24.22 2.75 -20.49
N VAL A 130 23.67 2.68 -19.28
CA VAL A 130 22.24 2.41 -19.07
C VAL A 130 21.39 3.53 -19.66
N TYR A 131 21.74 4.81 -19.43
CA TYR A 131 21.00 5.95 -19.95
C TYR A 131 21.15 6.12 -21.47
N GLU A 132 22.33 5.87 -22.04
CA GLU A 132 22.53 5.83 -23.50
C GLU A 132 21.64 4.77 -24.14
N PHE A 133 21.58 3.58 -23.54
CA PHE A 133 20.75 2.50 -24.04
C PHE A 133 19.24 2.76 -23.83
N MET A 134 18.82 3.32 -22.69
CA MET A 134 17.44 3.81 -22.51
C MET A 134 17.05 4.83 -23.58
N SER A 135 17.99 5.72 -23.93
CA SER A 135 17.82 6.70 -24.99
C SER A 135 17.59 6.07 -26.35
N GLN A 136 18.27 4.96 -26.65
CA GLN A 136 18.03 4.17 -27.85
C GLN A 136 16.64 3.52 -27.80
N MET A 137 16.29 2.85 -26.70
CA MET A 137 14.98 2.21 -26.54
C MET A 137 13.82 3.18 -26.72
N CYS A 138 13.95 4.42 -26.22
CA CYS A 138 12.92 5.45 -26.41
C CYS A 138 12.68 5.76 -27.90
N SER A 139 13.73 5.78 -28.72
CA SER A 139 13.60 6.04 -30.17
C SER A 139 12.91 4.91 -30.93
N GLU A 140 12.89 3.70 -30.37
CA GLU A 140 12.33 2.49 -30.99
C GLU A 140 10.86 2.23 -30.60
N VAL A 141 10.29 3.03 -29.69
CA VAL A 141 8.89 2.89 -29.24
C VAL A 141 7.93 3.12 -30.41
N LYS A 142 7.02 2.17 -30.63
CA LYS A 142 5.98 2.21 -31.66
C LYS A 142 4.64 2.68 -31.11
N GLY A 143 4.26 2.24 -29.90
CA GLY A 143 2.93 2.50 -29.34
C GLY A 143 2.94 2.88 -27.87
N GLU A 144 3.75 2.22 -27.05
CA GLU A 144 3.68 2.40 -25.59
C GLU A 144 5.04 2.23 -24.88
N LEU A 145 5.34 3.17 -23.98
CA LEU A 145 6.42 3.09 -23.01
C LEU A 145 5.85 3.10 -21.59
N SER A 146 6.34 2.18 -20.76
CA SER A 146 5.96 2.05 -19.35
C SER A 146 7.21 2.04 -18.48
N LEU A 147 7.31 3.02 -17.59
CA LEU A 147 8.47 3.28 -16.74
C LEU A 147 8.09 3.17 -15.26
N ILE A 148 8.88 2.43 -14.48
CA ILE A 148 8.96 2.51 -13.02
C ILE A 148 10.33 3.07 -12.69
N THR A 149 10.40 4.09 -11.83
CA THR A 149 11.65 4.76 -11.47
C THR A 149 11.52 5.45 -10.10
N THR A 150 12.65 5.73 -9.43
CA THR A 150 12.66 6.49 -8.18
C THR A 150 12.55 7.99 -8.45
N SER A 151 12.26 8.78 -7.42
CA SER A 151 12.23 10.25 -7.52
C SER A 151 13.57 10.84 -7.95
N HIS A 152 14.69 10.34 -7.38
CA HIS A 152 16.02 10.79 -7.77
C HIS A 152 16.38 10.36 -9.19
N ASP A 153 16.00 9.15 -9.60
CA ASP A 153 16.29 8.66 -10.93
C ASP A 153 15.53 9.42 -12.00
N LEU A 154 14.26 9.77 -11.76
CA LEU A 154 13.51 10.64 -12.66
C LEU A 154 14.21 11.99 -12.87
N LEU A 155 14.70 12.62 -11.79
CA LEU A 155 15.44 13.87 -11.88
C LEU A 155 16.73 13.70 -12.70
N ARG A 156 17.44 12.58 -12.54
CA ARG A 156 18.64 12.28 -13.35
C ARG A 156 18.31 12.04 -14.82
N LEU A 157 17.21 11.35 -15.11
CA LEU A 157 16.71 11.17 -16.48
C LEU A 157 16.40 12.52 -17.13
N SER A 158 15.84 13.46 -16.37
CA SER A 158 15.65 14.85 -16.81
C SER A 158 16.97 15.54 -17.14
N LEU A 159 17.94 15.50 -16.22
CA LEU A 159 19.27 16.08 -16.41
C LEU A 159 20.05 15.45 -17.60
N TRP A 160 19.77 14.19 -17.93
CA TRP A 160 20.34 13.51 -19.09
C TRP A 160 19.65 13.86 -20.42
N GLY A 161 18.45 14.47 -20.39
CA GLY A 161 17.64 14.77 -21.57
C GLY A 161 16.69 13.64 -22.00
N LEU A 162 16.49 12.61 -21.16
CA LEU A 162 15.50 11.55 -21.41
C LEU A 162 14.07 12.03 -21.17
N GLU A 163 13.88 13.05 -20.32
CA GLU A 163 12.56 13.69 -20.12
C GLU A 163 12.00 14.24 -21.44
N ASP A 164 12.81 14.95 -22.22
CA ASP A 164 12.39 15.52 -23.50
C ASP A 164 11.91 14.44 -24.47
N LYS A 165 12.60 13.29 -24.49
CA LYS A 165 12.18 12.13 -25.29
C LYS A 165 10.82 11.58 -24.85
N LEU A 166 10.57 11.45 -23.54
CA LEU A 166 9.26 11.00 -23.05
C LEU A 166 8.14 11.95 -23.48
N VAL A 167 8.39 13.25 -23.42
CA VAL A 167 7.44 14.28 -23.88
C VAL A 167 7.22 14.21 -25.40
N GLU A 168 8.29 13.98 -26.17
CA GLU A 168 8.24 13.85 -27.63
C GLU A 168 7.42 12.62 -28.06
N LEU A 169 7.65 11.47 -27.42
CA LEU A 169 6.84 10.25 -27.64
C LEU A 169 5.36 10.49 -27.38
N SER A 170 5.01 11.20 -26.31
CA SER A 170 3.63 11.55 -26.02
C SER A 170 3.02 12.48 -27.07
N LYS A 171 3.78 13.47 -27.56
CA LYS A 171 3.34 14.35 -28.66
C LYS A 171 3.10 13.59 -29.97
N GLU A 172 3.85 12.51 -30.22
CA GLU A 172 3.64 11.60 -31.34
C GLU A 172 2.40 10.70 -31.17
N GLY A 173 1.68 10.82 -30.05
CA GLY A 173 0.49 10.03 -29.75
C GLY A 173 0.78 8.66 -29.13
N LYS A 174 2.03 8.40 -28.73
CA LYS A 174 2.41 7.16 -28.03
C LYS A 174 2.00 7.26 -26.57
N LYS A 175 1.61 6.12 -25.98
CA LYS A 175 1.19 6.06 -24.59
C LYS A 175 2.43 6.00 -23.68
N VAL A 176 2.67 7.04 -22.90
CA VAL A 176 3.79 7.10 -21.96
C VAL A 176 3.25 7.10 -20.53
N ARG A 177 3.55 6.03 -19.79
CA ARG A 177 3.10 5.81 -18.40
C ARG A 177 4.29 5.73 -17.45
N VAL A 178 4.28 6.54 -16.39
CA VAL A 178 5.38 6.62 -15.42
C VAL A 178 4.87 6.38 -14.00
N LEU A 179 5.47 5.42 -13.29
CA LEU A 179 5.29 5.17 -11.86
C LEU A 179 6.52 5.66 -11.12
N THR A 180 6.33 6.59 -10.19
CA THR A 180 7.43 7.14 -9.39
C THR A 180 6.96 7.66 -8.03
N GLY A 181 7.89 7.75 -7.08
CA GLY A 181 7.66 8.40 -5.79
C GLY A 181 7.42 9.89 -5.98
N ILE A 182 6.40 10.43 -5.31
CA ILE A 182 6.02 11.85 -5.34
C ILE A 182 6.09 12.35 -3.90
N ASN A 183 6.90 13.37 -3.67
CA ASN A 183 7.13 13.94 -2.36
C ASN A 183 7.36 15.45 -2.50
N GLU A 184 7.53 16.15 -1.39
CA GLU A 184 7.70 17.60 -1.37
C GLU A 184 8.91 18.09 -2.19
N SER A 185 9.96 17.28 -2.35
CA SER A 185 11.20 17.70 -3.03
C SER A 185 11.14 17.61 -4.55
N ASN A 186 10.16 16.89 -5.13
CA ASN A 186 10.03 16.71 -6.58
C ASN A 186 8.71 17.21 -7.18
N LEU A 187 7.86 17.90 -6.41
CA LEU A 187 6.55 18.39 -6.87
C LEU A 187 6.65 19.20 -8.17
N ASP A 188 7.56 20.18 -8.21
CA ASP A 188 7.69 21.10 -9.34
C ASP A 188 8.14 20.40 -10.64
N ASP A 189 8.92 19.32 -10.53
CA ASP A 189 9.35 18.51 -11.69
C ASP A 189 8.19 17.64 -12.21
N ILE A 190 7.44 17.00 -11.30
CA ILE A 190 6.29 16.17 -11.68
C ILE A 190 5.18 17.03 -12.31
N GLU A 191 4.92 18.22 -11.78
CA GLU A 191 3.90 19.13 -12.33
C GLU A 191 4.20 19.58 -13.76
N ARG A 192 5.48 19.77 -14.10
CA ARG A 192 5.89 20.08 -15.46
C ARG A 192 5.59 18.94 -16.43
N LEU A 193 5.72 17.70 -15.95
CA LEU A 193 5.58 16.49 -16.77
C LEU A 193 4.15 15.98 -16.91
N ILE A 194 3.31 16.16 -15.90
CA ILE A 194 1.95 15.57 -15.85
C ILE A 194 0.98 16.11 -16.91
N GLU A 195 1.31 17.27 -17.50
CA GLU A 195 0.60 17.88 -18.63
C GLU A 195 0.90 17.20 -19.97
N ARG A 196 1.89 16.32 -20.00
CA ARG A 196 2.40 15.66 -21.21
C ARG A 196 2.46 14.16 -21.07
N VAL A 197 2.64 13.62 -19.87
CA VAL A 197 2.86 12.19 -19.62
C VAL A 197 1.92 11.73 -18.51
N ASP A 198 1.42 10.49 -18.60
CA ASP A 198 0.62 9.90 -17.53
C ASP A 198 1.55 9.51 -16.37
N ILE A 199 1.37 10.15 -15.21
CA ILE A 199 2.18 9.87 -14.00
C ILE A 199 1.28 9.41 -12.88
N ARG A 200 1.70 8.34 -12.18
CA ARG A 200 1.06 7.84 -10.97
C ARG A 200 2.08 7.67 -9.86
N HIS A 201 1.62 7.88 -8.63
CA HIS A 201 2.47 7.76 -7.45
C HIS A 201 2.67 6.30 -7.07
N GLN A 202 3.94 5.89 -6.98
CA GLN A 202 4.32 4.59 -6.45
C GLN A 202 5.68 4.73 -5.76
N GLU A 203 5.66 4.77 -4.44
CA GLU A 203 6.89 4.64 -3.65
C GLU A 203 7.34 3.17 -3.63
N THR A 204 8.65 2.94 -3.70
CA THR A 204 9.24 1.59 -3.66
C THR A 204 10.28 1.52 -2.55
N ASP A 205 10.17 0.54 -1.66
CA ASP A 205 11.13 0.35 -0.55
C ASP A 205 12.57 0.07 -1.03
N THR A 206 12.70 -0.48 -2.23
CA THR A 206 13.99 -0.73 -2.90
C THR A 206 14.06 0.03 -4.21
N PRO A 207 15.14 0.79 -4.48
CA PRO A 207 15.35 1.46 -5.75
C PRO A 207 15.28 0.45 -6.90
N VAL A 208 14.28 0.63 -7.76
CA VAL A 208 14.08 -0.21 -8.94
C VAL A 208 13.79 0.67 -10.14
N ARG A 209 14.41 0.32 -11.26
CA ARG A 209 14.11 0.88 -12.57
C ARG A 209 13.58 -0.25 -13.44
N LEU A 210 12.41 -0.05 -14.03
CA LEU A 210 11.83 -0.97 -15.01
C LEU A 210 11.28 -0.17 -16.19
N VAL A 211 11.76 -0.47 -17.39
CA VAL A 211 11.26 0.09 -18.66
C VAL A 211 10.70 -1.06 -19.48
N VAL A 212 9.47 -0.92 -19.95
CA VAL A 212 8.82 -1.86 -20.87
C VAL A 212 8.33 -1.08 -22.09
N ILE A 213 8.79 -1.45 -23.29
CA ILE A 213 8.33 -0.86 -24.55
C ILE A 213 7.56 -1.91 -25.36
N ASP A 214 6.37 -1.54 -25.85
CA ASP A 214 5.53 -2.31 -26.79
C ASP A 214 5.24 -3.79 -26.47
N ARG A 215 5.53 -4.26 -25.24
CA ARG A 215 5.55 -5.69 -24.84
C ARG A 215 6.63 -6.53 -25.54
N GLU A 216 7.59 -5.87 -26.18
CA GLU A 216 8.67 -6.51 -26.94
C GLU A 216 9.97 -6.51 -26.15
N GLU A 217 10.27 -5.41 -25.45
CA GLU A 217 11.55 -5.26 -24.75
C GLU A 217 11.40 -4.75 -23.32
N VAL A 218 12.33 -5.19 -22.49
CA VAL A 218 12.43 -4.79 -21.09
C VAL A 218 13.86 -4.39 -20.77
N LEU A 219 14.01 -3.27 -20.06
CA LEU A 219 15.23 -2.92 -19.34
C LEU A 219 14.91 -2.82 -17.86
N THR A 220 15.65 -3.54 -17.02
CA THR A 220 15.51 -3.47 -15.57
C THR A 220 16.88 -3.30 -14.91
N SER A 221 16.98 -2.50 -13.85
CA SER A 221 18.23 -2.40 -13.09
C SER A 221 18.36 -3.59 -12.13
N VAL A 222 19.46 -4.34 -12.23
CA VAL A 222 19.88 -5.39 -11.28
C VAL A 222 20.42 -4.76 -10.00
N VAL A 223 21.20 -3.70 -10.15
CA VAL A 223 21.64 -2.82 -9.06
C VAL A 223 21.33 -1.41 -9.51
N LEU A 224 20.58 -0.67 -8.71
CA LEU A 224 20.34 0.75 -8.91
C LEU A 224 20.96 1.49 -7.72
N ASP A 225 22.15 2.06 -7.92
CA ASP A 225 22.64 3.12 -7.03
C ASP A 225 21.68 4.30 -7.19
N ASP A 226 21.01 4.73 -6.12
CA ASP A 226 20.06 5.84 -6.17
C ASP A 226 20.68 7.20 -5.80
N SER A 227 22.01 7.27 -5.69
CA SER A 227 22.73 8.53 -5.49
C SER A 227 22.56 9.50 -6.67
N MET A 228 22.67 10.80 -6.42
CA MET A 228 22.64 11.84 -7.46
C MET A 228 23.88 11.88 -8.39
N SER A 229 24.80 10.91 -8.30
CA SER A 229 26.04 10.86 -9.10
C SER A 229 25.80 10.49 -10.57
N MET A 230 25.89 11.43 -11.51
CA MET A 230 25.62 11.14 -12.94
C MET A 230 26.53 10.08 -13.58
N THR A 231 27.66 9.71 -12.97
CA THR A 231 28.71 8.87 -13.58
C THR A 231 29.04 7.60 -12.78
N THR A 232 28.17 7.18 -11.84
CA THR A 232 28.41 5.97 -11.03
C THR A 232 28.60 4.71 -11.89
N GLN A 233 29.52 3.85 -11.46
CA GLN A 233 29.81 2.56 -12.11
C GLN A 233 29.07 1.39 -11.44
N GLU A 234 28.32 1.65 -10.37
CA GLU A 234 27.59 0.62 -9.62
C GLU A 234 26.25 0.25 -10.26
N ASP A 235 25.63 1.18 -11.02
CA ASP A 235 24.37 0.92 -11.72
C ASP A 235 24.57 -0.18 -12.77
N THR A 236 23.71 -1.19 -12.75
CA THR A 236 23.79 -2.35 -13.65
C THR A 236 22.41 -2.60 -14.24
N GLY A 237 22.26 -2.38 -15.55
CA GLY A 237 21.04 -2.66 -16.30
C GLY A 237 21.06 -4.03 -16.96
N LEU A 238 19.93 -4.73 -16.95
CA LEU A 238 19.66 -5.94 -17.71
C LEU A 238 18.57 -5.63 -18.74
N TRP A 239 18.93 -5.73 -20.02
CA TRP A 239 17.98 -5.68 -21.11
C TRP A 239 17.65 -7.07 -21.63
N THR A 240 16.40 -7.28 -22.04
CA THR A 240 15.98 -8.48 -22.74
C THR A 240 14.84 -8.23 -23.73
N SER A 241 14.88 -8.97 -24.84
CA SER A 241 13.80 -9.09 -25.85
C SER A 241 13.06 -10.42 -25.74
N ALA A 242 13.20 -11.15 -24.63
CA ALA A 242 12.52 -12.42 -24.40
C ALA A 242 10.98 -12.21 -24.27
N PRO A 243 10.14 -12.70 -25.19
CA PRO A 243 8.71 -12.35 -25.21
C PRO A 243 7.95 -12.77 -23.95
N SER A 244 8.30 -13.92 -23.37
CA SER A 244 7.70 -14.42 -22.12
C SER A 244 8.03 -13.52 -20.92
N PHE A 245 9.27 -13.04 -20.83
CA PHE A 245 9.70 -12.12 -19.77
C PHE A 245 9.09 -10.74 -19.96
N ALA A 246 9.09 -10.20 -21.19
CA ALA A 246 8.46 -8.93 -21.51
C ALA A 246 6.96 -8.92 -21.19
N SER A 247 6.26 -10.02 -21.53
CA SER A 247 4.85 -10.20 -21.19
C SER A 247 4.62 -10.26 -19.67
N ALA A 248 5.46 -10.99 -18.93
CA ALA A 248 5.36 -11.08 -17.48
C ALA A 248 5.60 -9.72 -16.79
N MET A 249 6.62 -8.98 -17.22
CA MET A 249 6.93 -7.64 -16.70
C MET A 249 5.85 -6.62 -17.05
N ARG A 250 5.21 -6.75 -18.23
CA ARG A 250 4.03 -5.94 -18.57
C ARG A 250 2.87 -6.19 -17.61
N ILE A 251 2.53 -7.45 -17.34
CA ILE A 251 1.44 -7.81 -16.40
C ILE A 251 1.74 -7.28 -15.00
N PHE A 252 3.00 -7.41 -14.56
CA PHE A 252 3.47 -6.85 -13.29
C PHE A 252 3.28 -5.33 -13.25
N TYR A 253 3.73 -4.62 -14.29
CA TYR A 253 3.56 -3.17 -14.41
C TYR A 253 2.08 -2.76 -14.39
N ASP A 254 1.22 -3.41 -15.18
CA ASP A 254 -0.19 -3.07 -15.28
C ASP A 254 -0.93 -3.27 -13.96
N SER A 255 -0.52 -4.27 -13.17
CA SER A 255 -1.06 -4.51 -11.83
C SER A 255 -0.73 -3.33 -10.89
N LEU A 256 0.53 -2.90 -10.85
CA LEU A 256 0.95 -1.73 -10.06
C LEU A 256 0.25 -0.46 -10.54
N TRP A 257 0.21 -0.24 -11.86
CA TRP A 257 -0.46 0.91 -12.47
C TRP A 257 -1.91 1.03 -12.04
N SER A 258 -2.65 -0.09 -12.01
CA SER A 258 -4.07 -0.10 -11.66
C SER A 258 -4.37 0.30 -10.21
N LEU A 259 -3.43 0.04 -9.29
CA LEU A 259 -3.54 0.33 -7.86
C LEU A 259 -2.96 1.68 -7.47
N ALA A 260 -2.04 2.21 -8.28
CA ALA A 260 -1.34 3.46 -8.00
C ALA A 260 -2.27 4.68 -8.15
N PRO A 261 -2.28 5.62 -7.17
CA PRO A 261 -3.05 6.84 -7.27
C PRO A 261 -2.49 7.80 -8.34
N ASP A 262 -3.38 8.58 -8.96
CA ASP A 262 -3.01 9.61 -9.94
C ASP A 262 -2.13 10.68 -9.30
N ALA A 263 -1.09 11.12 -10.02
CA ALA A 263 -0.15 12.10 -9.50
C ALA A 263 -0.83 13.44 -9.15
N ARG A 264 -1.88 13.87 -9.87
CA ARG A 264 -2.63 15.10 -9.53
C ARG A 264 -3.27 15.00 -8.14
N THR A 265 -3.81 13.83 -7.81
CA THR A 265 -4.44 13.56 -6.51
C THR A 265 -3.41 13.65 -5.38
N VAL A 266 -2.21 13.07 -5.59
CA VAL A 266 -1.13 13.07 -4.58
C VAL A 266 -0.50 14.46 -4.43
N ILE A 267 -0.33 15.22 -5.52
CA ILE A 267 0.18 16.59 -5.45
C ILE A 267 -0.78 17.49 -4.64
N ASN A 268 -2.09 17.36 -4.89
CA ASN A 268 -3.10 18.09 -4.12
C ASN A 268 -3.08 17.71 -2.63
N SER A 269 -2.90 16.42 -2.32
CA SER A 269 -2.83 15.95 -0.93
C SER A 269 -1.61 16.53 -0.19
N ILE A 270 -0.43 16.51 -0.83
CA ILE A 270 0.80 17.10 -0.27
C ILE A 270 0.63 18.61 -0.03
N ARG A 271 0.05 19.36 -0.98
CA ARG A 271 -0.12 20.82 -0.84
C ARG A 271 -1.14 21.24 0.22
N THR A 272 -2.21 20.47 0.38
CA THR A 272 -3.26 20.76 1.35
C THR A 272 -2.93 20.24 2.76
N GLY A 273 -1.94 19.35 2.86
CA GLY A 273 -1.64 18.61 4.09
C GLY A 273 -2.65 17.50 4.39
N GLU A 274 -3.63 17.28 3.51
CA GLU A 274 -4.56 16.15 3.61
C GLU A 274 -3.83 14.88 3.19
N ARG A 275 -3.92 13.81 4.00
CA ARG A 275 -3.28 12.54 3.63
C ARG A 275 -3.92 11.97 2.37
N PRO A 276 -3.15 11.37 1.44
CA PRO A 276 -3.71 10.64 0.31
C PRO A 276 -4.71 9.61 0.82
N GLN A 277 -5.83 9.45 0.11
CA GLN A 277 -6.78 8.39 0.44
C GLN A 277 -6.17 7.05 0.05
N GLU A 278 -6.00 6.18 1.03
CA GLU A 278 -5.31 4.92 0.93
C GLU A 278 -6.17 3.78 1.45
N PHE A 279 -5.86 2.58 0.97
CA PHE A 279 -6.41 1.34 1.45
C PHE A 279 -5.24 0.37 1.68
N LYS A 280 -4.95 0.07 2.94
CA LYS A 280 -3.80 -0.75 3.32
C LYS A 280 -4.26 -2.05 3.98
N THR A 281 -3.84 -3.18 3.41
CA THR A 281 -3.99 -4.48 4.06
C THR A 281 -2.88 -4.69 5.09
N ILE A 282 -3.27 -4.97 6.33
CA ILE A 282 -2.41 -5.29 7.46
C ILE A 282 -2.34 -6.81 7.62
N ARG A 283 -1.12 -7.34 7.58
CA ARG A 283 -0.90 -8.79 7.37
C ARG A 283 -0.66 -9.58 8.64
N ASN A 284 -0.38 -8.90 9.76
CA ASN A 284 -0.09 -9.57 11.02
C ASN A 284 -0.59 -8.77 12.23
N LYS A 285 -0.70 -9.47 13.36
CA LYS A 285 -1.23 -8.92 14.62
C LYS A 285 -0.44 -7.70 15.11
N ARG A 286 0.90 -7.76 15.05
CA ARG A 286 1.79 -6.70 15.56
C ARG A 286 1.63 -5.40 14.77
N GLU A 287 1.50 -5.51 13.45
CA GLU A 287 1.22 -4.37 12.57
C GLU A 287 -0.18 -3.79 12.87
N CYS A 288 -1.18 -4.63 13.16
CA CYS A 288 -2.50 -4.16 13.57
C CYS A 288 -2.48 -3.44 14.92
N GLU A 289 -1.79 -4.00 15.92
CA GLU A 289 -1.60 -3.39 17.24
C GLU A 289 -0.88 -2.04 17.12
N SER A 290 0.15 -1.97 16.26
CA SER A 290 0.90 -0.75 16.02
C SER A 290 0.06 0.32 15.31
N MET A 291 -0.72 -0.07 14.30
CA MET A 291 -1.66 0.82 13.61
C MET A 291 -2.74 1.33 14.56
N PHE A 292 -3.37 0.43 15.32
CA PHE A 292 -4.39 0.78 16.31
C PHE A 292 -3.86 1.83 17.30
N LYS A 293 -2.70 1.57 17.90
CA LYS A 293 -2.07 2.52 18.82
C LYS A 293 -1.78 3.86 18.16
N MET A 294 -1.22 3.85 16.95
CA MET A 294 -0.90 5.07 16.21
C MET A 294 -2.14 5.91 15.91
N MET A 295 -3.28 5.28 15.58
CA MET A 295 -4.55 5.99 15.36
C MET A 295 -5.06 6.63 16.66
N ILE A 296 -5.05 5.89 17.77
CA ILE A 296 -5.48 6.41 19.08
C ILE A 296 -4.56 7.55 19.56
N ASP A 297 -3.24 7.42 19.43
CA ASP A 297 -2.27 8.46 19.79
C ASP A 297 -2.48 9.77 19.00
N ARG A 298 -2.97 9.67 17.75
CA ARG A 298 -3.20 10.81 16.83
C ARG A 298 -4.61 11.39 16.91
N CYS A 299 -5.51 10.73 17.62
CA CYS A 299 -6.91 11.12 17.73
C CYS A 299 -7.01 12.56 18.26
N SER A 300 -7.80 13.38 17.59
CA SER A 300 -7.98 14.81 17.90
C SER A 300 -9.39 15.12 18.39
N PHE A 301 -10.39 14.38 17.94
CA PHE A 301 -11.81 14.58 18.23
C PHE A 301 -12.41 13.41 19.01
N GLY A 302 -12.24 12.19 18.52
CA GLY A 302 -12.80 11.01 19.17
C GLY A 302 -12.68 9.71 18.40
N ALA A 303 -12.98 8.61 19.08
CA ALA A 303 -12.89 7.25 18.57
C ALA A 303 -14.18 6.45 18.81
N ASP A 304 -14.60 5.70 17.80
CA ASP A 304 -15.68 4.73 17.87
C ASP A 304 -15.10 3.32 17.74
N LEU A 305 -15.41 2.46 18.69
CA LEU A 305 -14.91 1.10 18.80
C LEU A 305 -16.05 0.09 18.84
N LEU A 306 -15.99 -0.90 17.96
CA LEU A 306 -16.81 -2.10 18.05
C LEU A 306 -15.88 -3.30 18.14
N VAL A 307 -16.05 -4.10 19.18
CA VAL A 307 -15.25 -5.29 19.47
C VAL A 307 -16.16 -6.34 20.09
N ARG A 308 -15.85 -7.63 19.94
CA ARG A 308 -16.66 -8.69 20.56
C ARG A 308 -16.52 -8.68 22.08
N ARG A 309 -15.28 -8.73 22.58
CA ARG A 309 -14.94 -8.72 24.01
C ARG A 309 -13.94 -7.62 24.27
N LEU A 310 -14.01 -6.97 25.43
CA LEU A 310 -13.07 -5.89 25.77
C LEU A 310 -11.61 -6.39 25.81
N GLN A 311 -11.40 -7.63 26.26
CA GLN A 311 -10.09 -8.30 26.26
C GLN A 311 -9.50 -8.56 24.86
N ASP A 312 -10.31 -8.46 23.79
CA ASP A 312 -9.83 -8.62 22.41
C ASP A 312 -9.26 -7.30 21.84
N LEU A 313 -9.33 -6.19 22.60
CA LEU A 313 -8.75 -4.92 22.19
C LEU A 313 -7.22 -5.00 22.05
N PRO A 314 -6.62 -4.37 21.02
CA PRO A 314 -5.17 -4.30 20.86
C PRO A 314 -4.44 -3.50 21.96
N LEU A 315 -5.16 -2.66 22.69
CA LEU A 315 -4.68 -1.90 23.85
C LEU A 315 -5.67 -2.06 25.01
N PRO A 316 -5.20 -2.08 26.27
CA PRO A 316 -6.08 -2.02 27.44
C PRO A 316 -7.03 -0.82 27.39
N LEU A 317 -8.26 -1.00 27.90
CA LEU A 317 -9.27 0.05 27.89
C LEU A 317 -8.82 1.29 28.68
N ASP A 318 -8.15 1.10 29.81
CA ASP A 318 -7.64 2.20 30.64
C ASP A 318 -6.58 3.02 29.88
N ASP A 319 -5.66 2.37 29.15
CA ASP A 319 -4.65 3.05 28.32
C ASP A 319 -5.31 3.87 27.21
N ILE A 320 -6.34 3.32 26.54
CA ILE A 320 -7.10 4.04 25.50
C ILE A 320 -7.77 5.28 26.09
N ALA A 321 -8.43 5.13 27.24
CA ALA A 321 -9.10 6.22 27.93
C ALA A 321 -8.10 7.30 28.39
N GLU A 322 -6.93 6.92 28.90
CA GLU A 322 -5.87 7.85 29.30
C GLU A 322 -5.34 8.65 28.10
N ILE A 323 -5.06 7.99 26.96
CA ILE A 323 -4.57 8.66 25.74
C ILE A 323 -5.61 9.63 25.16
N LEU A 324 -6.89 9.25 25.21
CA LEU A 324 -7.97 10.07 24.69
C LEU A 324 -8.35 11.23 25.63
N GLY A 325 -8.20 11.06 26.94
CA GLY A 325 -8.57 12.07 27.93
C GLY A 325 -10.05 12.46 27.79
N ASP A 326 -10.32 13.74 27.57
CA ASP A 326 -11.68 14.27 27.43
C ASP A 326 -12.29 14.08 26.02
N LYS A 327 -11.58 13.46 25.07
CA LYS A 327 -12.07 13.23 23.70
C LYS A 327 -13.22 12.23 23.71
N HIS A 328 -14.06 12.28 22.67
CA HIS A 328 -15.19 11.36 22.58
C HIS A 328 -14.69 9.92 22.38
N LEU A 329 -15.13 8.99 23.21
CA LEU A 329 -14.89 7.56 23.03
C LEU A 329 -16.24 6.85 23.04
N ARG A 330 -16.59 6.03 22.04
CA ARG A 330 -17.79 5.17 22.03
C ARG A 330 -17.37 3.72 21.89
N ILE A 331 -17.92 2.83 22.71
CA ILE A 331 -17.57 1.40 22.66
C ILE A 331 -18.82 0.55 22.62
N ILE A 332 -18.86 -0.40 21.68
CA ILE A 332 -19.85 -1.46 21.61
C ILE A 332 -19.13 -2.78 21.84
N SER A 333 -19.56 -3.54 22.84
CA SER A 333 -19.01 -4.86 23.16
C SER A 333 -20.07 -5.81 23.73
N ASN A 334 -19.84 -7.11 23.61
CA ASN A 334 -20.61 -8.08 24.37
C ASN A 334 -20.09 -8.09 25.82
N LEU A 335 -20.93 -7.62 26.76
CA LEU A 335 -20.56 -7.52 28.17
C LEU A 335 -20.74 -8.84 28.94
N ASP A 336 -21.55 -9.77 28.43
CA ASP A 336 -21.72 -11.10 29.04
C ASP A 336 -20.41 -11.89 29.06
N GLU A 337 -19.57 -11.67 28.05
CA GLU A 337 -18.26 -12.32 27.90
C GLU A 337 -17.12 -11.51 28.56
N SER A 338 -17.42 -10.46 29.33
CA SER A 338 -16.42 -9.59 30.00
C SER A 338 -16.77 -9.16 31.46
N PRO A 339 -17.32 -10.03 32.32
CA PRO A 339 -17.89 -9.61 33.61
C PRO A 339 -16.87 -9.07 34.64
N ASN A 340 -15.63 -9.55 34.62
CA ASN A 340 -14.64 -9.25 35.67
C ASN A 340 -13.78 -7.99 35.43
N GLU A 341 -13.77 -7.43 34.22
CA GLU A 341 -12.99 -6.22 33.91
C GLU A 341 -13.80 -4.93 34.11
N LEU A 342 -15.12 -4.98 33.87
CA LEU A 342 -16.03 -3.84 33.99
C LEU A 342 -16.12 -3.25 35.40
N LEU A 343 -15.86 -4.07 36.42
CA LEU A 343 -15.86 -3.67 37.84
C LEU A 343 -14.55 -3.03 38.30
N LYS A 344 -13.50 -3.02 37.46
CA LYS A 344 -12.13 -2.62 37.85
C LYS A 344 -11.61 -1.35 37.18
N THR A 345 -12.24 -0.91 36.10
CA THR A 345 -11.81 0.28 35.35
C THR A 345 -12.38 1.54 36.00
N GLU A 346 -11.53 2.53 36.30
CA GLU A 346 -11.97 3.86 36.78
C GLU A 346 -12.65 4.70 35.68
N VAL A 347 -12.59 4.24 34.42
CA VAL A 347 -13.25 4.86 33.27
C VAL A 347 -14.77 4.81 33.49
N ARG A 348 -15.35 5.97 33.82
CA ARG A 348 -16.80 6.09 34.00
C ARG A 348 -17.51 5.68 32.70
N PRO A 349 -18.47 4.74 32.74
CA PRO A 349 -18.99 4.01 31.58
C PRO A 349 -19.96 4.79 30.69
N THR A 350 -19.84 6.12 30.59
CA THR A 350 -20.80 7.00 29.92
C THR A 350 -21.00 6.68 28.42
N VAL A 351 -20.19 5.77 27.86
CA VAL A 351 -20.17 5.51 26.42
C VAL A 351 -19.90 4.04 26.04
N LEU A 352 -20.07 3.11 26.98
CA LEU A 352 -20.05 1.68 26.69
C LEU A 352 -21.48 1.18 26.49
N ARG A 353 -21.71 0.42 25.41
CA ARG A 353 -22.99 -0.25 25.16
C ARG A 353 -22.83 -1.76 24.98
N HIS A 354 -23.73 -2.50 25.61
CA HIS A 354 -23.89 -3.92 25.46
C HIS A 354 -24.59 -4.26 24.13
N ASN A 355 -24.00 -5.17 23.36
CA ASN A 355 -24.65 -5.77 22.21
C ASN A 355 -24.18 -7.22 22.01
N VAL A 356 -25.13 -8.15 21.89
CA VAL A 356 -24.88 -9.56 21.57
C VAL A 356 -24.65 -9.71 20.07
N VAL A 357 -23.56 -9.14 19.55
CA VAL A 357 -23.20 -9.33 18.14
C VAL A 357 -22.38 -10.62 18.01
N SER A 358 -22.81 -11.55 17.16
CA SER A 358 -22.11 -12.80 16.86
C SER A 358 -20.88 -12.63 15.95
N SER A 359 -20.49 -11.39 15.62
CA SER A 359 -19.37 -11.10 14.73
C SER A 359 -18.07 -10.89 15.50
N ASN A 360 -16.98 -11.54 15.06
CA ASN A 360 -15.62 -11.29 15.57
C ASN A 360 -14.99 -10.04 14.91
N LEU A 361 -15.78 -9.00 14.70
CA LEU A 361 -15.34 -7.76 14.06
C LEU A 361 -14.67 -6.87 15.10
N LEU A 362 -13.43 -6.48 14.84
CA LEU A 362 -12.82 -5.29 15.43
C LEU A 362 -13.02 -4.14 14.43
N LEU A 363 -13.63 -3.06 14.87
CA LEU A 363 -13.80 -1.82 14.11
C LEU A 363 -13.34 -0.66 14.99
N LEU A 364 -12.39 0.13 14.51
CA LEU A 364 -11.96 1.38 15.10
C LEU A 364 -12.14 2.49 14.06
N ILE A 365 -12.93 3.50 14.36
CA ILE A 365 -13.04 4.72 13.55
C ILE A 365 -12.48 5.86 14.39
N VAL A 366 -11.54 6.64 13.86
CA VAL A 366 -10.95 7.80 14.53
C VAL A 366 -11.26 9.07 13.75
N ASP A 367 -11.70 10.09 14.47
CA ASP A 367 -11.99 11.46 14.01
C ASP A 367 -12.95 11.55 12.82
N ASN A 368 -13.69 10.48 12.54
CA ASN A 368 -14.47 10.30 11.32
C ASN A 368 -13.66 10.40 10.02
N SER A 369 -12.34 10.23 10.07
CA SER A 369 -11.43 10.38 8.93
C SER A 369 -10.65 9.12 8.58
N GLU A 370 -10.49 8.19 9.52
CA GLU A 370 -9.79 6.93 9.27
C GLU A 370 -10.41 5.76 10.02
N ILE A 371 -10.19 4.56 9.49
CA ILE A 371 -10.74 3.32 10.00
C ILE A 371 -9.71 2.21 10.02
N LEU A 372 -9.80 1.36 11.03
CA LEU A 372 -9.12 0.08 11.12
C LEU A 372 -10.17 -1.02 11.38
N MET A 373 -10.15 -2.06 10.56
CA MET A 373 -11.10 -3.15 10.62
C MET A 373 -10.40 -4.50 10.59
N SER A 374 -10.82 -5.45 11.44
CA SER A 374 -10.37 -6.84 11.37
C SER A 374 -11.55 -7.79 11.57
N ALA A 375 -11.70 -8.78 10.68
CA ALA A 375 -12.88 -9.66 10.66
C ALA A 375 -12.64 -11.06 11.28
N ARG A 376 -11.43 -11.36 11.79
CA ARG A 376 -11.07 -12.72 12.27
C ARG A 376 -10.01 -12.71 13.38
N GLU A 377 -10.06 -13.74 14.23
CA GLU A 377 -8.98 -14.05 15.18
C GLU A 377 -7.66 -14.30 14.43
N TRP A 378 -6.62 -13.56 14.82
CA TRP A 378 -5.28 -13.60 14.21
C TRP A 378 -4.62 -14.97 14.17
N LYS A 379 -5.08 -15.94 14.97
CA LYS A 379 -4.58 -17.32 14.98
C LYS A 379 -4.80 -18.05 13.64
N ASN A 380 -5.80 -17.66 12.84
CA ASN A 380 -6.22 -18.39 11.64
C ASN A 380 -6.12 -17.53 10.36
N SER A 381 -4.99 -16.85 10.13
CA SER A 381 -4.79 -15.91 8.99
C SER A 381 -5.66 -14.65 9.04
N GLY A 382 -5.79 -14.03 10.23
CA GLY A 382 -6.44 -12.73 10.36
C GLY A 382 -5.79 -11.69 9.44
N GLN A 383 -6.62 -10.96 8.69
CA GLN A 383 -6.22 -9.77 7.95
C GLN A 383 -6.96 -8.59 8.57
N ALA A 384 -6.26 -7.49 8.73
CA ALA A 384 -6.89 -6.21 9.03
C ALA A 384 -6.75 -5.28 7.82
N VAL A 385 -7.60 -4.27 7.79
CA VAL A 385 -7.60 -3.23 6.77
C VAL A 385 -7.58 -1.91 7.49
N TRP A 386 -6.63 -1.06 7.12
CA TRP A 386 -6.67 0.36 7.46
C TRP A 386 -7.03 1.16 6.21
N SER A 387 -7.85 2.20 6.36
CA SER A 387 -8.15 3.12 5.27
C SER A 387 -8.58 4.48 5.80
N ASN A 388 -8.24 5.54 5.08
CA ASN A 388 -8.76 6.89 5.24
C ASN A 388 -9.57 7.34 4.01
N THR A 389 -10.03 6.40 3.19
CA THR A 389 -10.89 6.70 2.03
C THR A 389 -12.26 7.15 2.52
N THR A 390 -12.69 8.37 2.18
CA THR A 390 -13.92 8.99 2.70
C THR A 390 -15.15 8.09 2.50
N ALA A 391 -15.31 7.53 1.31
CA ALA A 391 -16.44 6.64 1.00
C ALA A 391 -16.48 5.39 1.90
N TYR A 392 -15.31 4.85 2.25
CA TYR A 392 -15.21 3.66 3.09
C TYR A 392 -15.46 4.01 4.56
N VAL A 393 -14.88 5.11 5.04
CA VAL A 393 -15.10 5.62 6.40
C VAL A 393 -16.57 5.95 6.62
N ASP A 394 -17.21 6.70 5.72
CA ASP A 394 -18.62 7.06 5.84
C ASP A 394 -19.54 5.84 5.84
N SER A 395 -19.28 4.86 4.97
CA SER A 395 -20.04 3.61 4.93
C SER A 395 -19.97 2.87 6.28
N MET A 396 -18.79 2.80 6.88
CA MET A 396 -18.60 2.10 8.15
C MET A 396 -19.08 2.89 9.36
N ARG A 397 -19.09 4.23 9.29
CA ARG A 397 -19.75 5.07 10.30
C ARG A 397 -21.25 4.82 10.36
N LEU A 398 -21.91 4.60 9.21
CA LEU A 398 -23.32 4.22 9.18
C LEU A 398 -23.54 2.85 9.83
N VAL A 399 -22.68 1.87 9.53
CA VAL A 399 -22.72 0.55 10.17
C VAL A 399 -22.56 0.68 11.68
N PHE A 400 -21.54 1.39 12.16
CA PHE A 400 -21.34 1.62 13.59
C PHE A 400 -22.56 2.33 14.22
N GLY A 401 -23.11 3.34 13.56
CA GLY A 401 -24.28 4.08 14.03
C GLY A 401 -25.52 3.21 14.24
N ASP A 402 -25.76 2.24 13.34
CA ASP A 402 -26.85 1.27 13.48
C ASP A 402 -26.64 0.34 14.67
N TYR A 403 -25.43 -0.22 14.82
CA TYR A 403 -25.09 -1.01 16.00
C TYR A 403 -25.22 -0.21 17.29
N TRP A 404 -24.78 1.06 17.28
CA TRP A 404 -24.85 1.96 18.41
C TRP A 404 -26.30 2.21 18.82
N GLY A 405 -27.17 2.55 17.87
CA GLY A 405 -28.57 2.83 18.10
C GLY A 405 -29.36 1.66 18.70
N ASN A 406 -29.01 0.43 18.30
CA ASN A 406 -29.66 -0.80 18.78
C ASN A 406 -29.03 -1.40 20.05
N ALA A 407 -27.86 -0.92 20.49
CA ALA A 407 -27.17 -1.45 21.66
C ALA A 407 -27.75 -0.89 22.98
N ILE A 408 -27.73 -1.72 24.03
CA ILE A 408 -28.22 -1.40 25.38
C ILE A 408 -27.14 -0.61 26.11
N SER A 409 -27.47 0.47 26.81
CA SER A 409 -26.46 1.21 27.59
C SER A 409 -25.90 0.36 28.72
N PHE A 410 -24.63 0.60 29.09
CA PHE A 410 -24.00 -0.09 30.20
C PHE A 410 -24.82 -0.01 31.49
N GLU A 411 -25.38 1.16 31.81
CA GLU A 411 -26.16 1.35 33.04
C GLU A 411 -27.41 0.46 33.08
N ASN A 412 -28.12 0.34 31.95
CA ASN A 412 -29.30 -0.49 31.85
C ASN A 412 -28.93 -1.98 31.92
N PHE A 413 -27.89 -2.38 31.21
CA PHE A 413 -27.39 -3.76 31.24
C PHE A 413 -26.91 -4.15 32.65
N TYR A 414 -26.12 -3.28 33.29
CA TYR A 414 -25.61 -3.53 34.64
C TYR A 414 -26.73 -3.62 35.66
N SER A 415 -27.73 -2.74 35.58
CA SER A 415 -28.92 -2.81 36.44
C SER A 415 -29.66 -4.15 36.27
N GLU A 416 -29.77 -4.68 35.05
CA GLU A 416 -30.41 -5.98 34.83
C GLU A 416 -29.60 -7.15 35.43
N ILE A 417 -28.27 -7.11 35.33
CA ILE A 417 -27.39 -8.13 35.92
C ILE A 417 -27.40 -8.08 37.44
N GLU A 418 -27.25 -6.88 38.02
CA GLU A 418 -27.29 -6.66 39.47
C GLU A 418 -28.63 -7.12 40.06
N GLU A 419 -29.74 -6.86 39.36
CA GLU A 419 -31.06 -7.37 39.75
C GLU A 419 -31.14 -8.90 39.75
N LEU A 420 -30.54 -9.58 38.77
CA LEU A 420 -30.50 -11.04 38.72
C LEU A 420 -29.66 -11.63 39.86
N GLU A 421 -28.52 -11.02 40.18
CA GLU A 421 -27.68 -11.40 41.32
C GLU A 421 -28.46 -11.25 42.64
N ASN A 422 -29.16 -10.12 42.83
CA ASN A 422 -30.01 -9.88 43.99
C ASN A 422 -31.13 -10.94 44.14
N LEU A 423 -31.75 -11.36 43.03
CA LEU A 423 -32.75 -12.44 43.07
C LEU A 423 -32.14 -13.79 43.44
N ASN A 424 -30.93 -14.09 42.96
CA ASN A 424 -30.21 -15.32 43.34
C ASN A 424 -29.84 -15.31 44.83
N GLU A 425 -29.34 -14.20 45.36
CA GLU A 425 -29.06 -14.06 46.81
C GLU A 425 -30.33 -14.20 47.65
N LEU A 426 -31.45 -13.64 47.17
CA LEU A 426 -32.76 -13.83 47.81
C LEU A 426 -33.20 -15.29 47.78
N ALA A 427 -33.01 -16.01 46.67
CA ALA A 427 -33.32 -17.44 46.58
C ALA A 427 -32.50 -18.26 47.57
N ILE A 428 -31.19 -18.00 47.67
CA ILE A 428 -30.30 -18.63 48.66
C ILE A 428 -30.79 -18.35 50.08
N SER A 429 -31.13 -17.09 50.38
CA SER A 429 -31.62 -16.69 51.70
C SER A 429 -32.94 -17.37 52.07
N ILE A 430 -33.88 -17.49 51.11
CA ILE A 430 -35.11 -18.25 51.30
C ILE A 430 -34.81 -19.73 51.52
N GLY A 431 -33.82 -20.27 50.78
CA GLY A 431 -33.37 -21.65 50.92
C GLY A 431 -32.86 -21.96 52.32
N ASN A 432 -31.95 -21.13 52.85
CA ASN A 432 -31.42 -21.27 54.20
C ASN A 432 -32.55 -21.27 55.26
N GLU A 433 -33.52 -20.35 55.13
CA GLU A 433 -34.69 -20.30 56.02
C GLU A 433 -35.56 -21.56 55.94
N LEU A 434 -35.70 -22.15 54.75
CA LEU A 434 -36.41 -23.43 54.59
C LEU A 434 -35.62 -24.60 55.19
N GLU A 435 -34.30 -24.64 55.00
CA GLU A 435 -33.41 -25.67 55.58
C GLU A 435 -33.44 -25.65 57.11
N ASP A 436 -33.40 -24.47 57.73
CA ASP A 436 -33.54 -24.29 59.18
C ASP A 436 -34.87 -24.84 59.71
N ASN A 437 -35.89 -24.91 58.85
CA ASN A 437 -37.20 -25.51 59.14
C ASN A 437 -37.32 -26.97 58.68
N GLY A 438 -36.20 -27.63 58.39
CA GLY A 438 -36.09 -29.06 58.11
C GLY A 438 -36.46 -29.47 56.68
N TRP A 439 -36.36 -28.56 55.72
CA TRP A 439 -36.47 -28.85 54.29
C TRP A 439 -35.11 -29.24 53.69
N LEU A 440 -35.13 -30.07 52.67
CA LEU A 440 -33.98 -30.30 51.79
C LEU A 440 -34.12 -29.34 50.61
N VAL A 441 -33.14 -28.49 50.37
CA VAL A 441 -33.21 -27.41 49.37
C VAL A 441 -32.08 -27.52 48.35
N GLU A 442 -32.36 -27.18 47.10
CA GLU A 442 -31.36 -27.02 46.03
C GLU A 442 -31.52 -25.63 45.39
N VAL A 443 -30.41 -24.89 45.25
CA VAL A 443 -30.36 -23.54 44.66
C VAL A 443 -29.13 -23.44 43.73
N PRO A 444 -29.31 -23.36 42.39
CA PRO A 444 -30.54 -23.66 41.65
C PRO A 444 -30.89 -25.16 41.73
N GLY A 445 -32.18 -25.48 41.63
CA GLY A 445 -32.68 -26.85 41.70
C GLY A 445 -33.44 -27.27 40.44
N SER A 446 -33.72 -28.56 40.30
CA SER A 446 -34.53 -29.07 39.19
C SER A 446 -35.56 -30.10 39.63
N ILE A 447 -36.67 -30.19 38.88
CA ILE A 447 -37.74 -31.17 39.13
C ILE A 447 -38.02 -31.96 37.85
N SER A 448 -37.92 -33.29 37.94
CA SER A 448 -38.29 -34.19 36.85
C SER A 448 -39.81 -34.28 36.68
N GLY A 449 -40.28 -34.03 35.46
CA GLY A 449 -41.68 -34.21 35.06
C GLY A 449 -42.05 -35.67 34.77
N ARG A 450 -43.34 -35.92 34.57
CA ARG A 450 -43.86 -37.26 34.21
C ARG A 450 -43.33 -37.74 32.86
N SER A 451 -43.01 -36.82 31.97
CA SER A 451 -42.36 -37.09 30.68
C SER A 451 -40.88 -37.51 30.78
N GLY A 452 -40.26 -37.35 31.96
CA GLY A 452 -38.81 -37.53 32.15
C GLY A 452 -37.97 -36.30 31.80
N VAL A 453 -38.60 -35.17 31.44
CA VAL A 453 -37.91 -33.88 31.26
C VAL A 453 -37.66 -33.22 32.61
N ASP A 454 -36.43 -32.76 32.84
CA ASP A 454 -36.07 -31.98 34.03
C ASP A 454 -36.35 -30.49 33.81
N TYR A 455 -37.10 -29.88 34.73
CA TYR A 455 -37.46 -28.47 34.68
C TYR A 455 -36.66 -27.68 35.73
N PRO A 456 -35.89 -26.66 35.34
CA PRO A 456 -35.07 -25.87 36.26
C PRO A 456 -35.91 -24.85 37.04
N PHE A 457 -35.60 -24.66 38.32
CA PHE A 457 -36.17 -23.62 39.16
C PHE A 457 -35.05 -22.84 39.86
N MET A 458 -35.33 -21.59 40.24
CA MET A 458 -34.37 -20.81 41.05
C MET A 458 -34.09 -21.50 42.38
N LEU A 459 -35.10 -22.16 42.95
CA LEU A 459 -34.97 -22.97 44.15
C LEU A 459 -35.93 -24.16 44.06
N THR A 460 -35.48 -25.35 44.44
CA THR A 460 -36.37 -26.47 44.74
C THR A 460 -36.26 -26.86 46.21
N ALA A 461 -37.35 -27.34 46.79
CA ALA A 461 -37.34 -27.81 48.16
C ALA A 461 -38.23 -29.05 48.34
N ARG A 462 -37.79 -29.96 49.20
CA ARG A 462 -38.52 -31.19 49.53
C ARG A 462 -38.52 -31.43 51.03
N ASN A 463 -39.63 -31.93 51.56
CA ASN A 463 -39.71 -32.28 52.97
C ASN A 463 -40.44 -33.61 53.17
N SER A 464 -39.72 -34.61 53.69
CA SER A 464 -40.24 -35.96 53.93
C SER A 464 -41.31 -36.01 55.03
N ARG A 465 -41.41 -34.98 55.88
CA ARG A 465 -42.43 -34.90 56.93
C ARG A 465 -43.82 -34.52 56.40
N TYR A 466 -43.91 -33.89 55.23
CA TYR A 466 -45.16 -33.35 54.68
C TYR A 466 -45.44 -33.97 53.30
N GLN A 467 -46.04 -35.17 53.29
CA GLN A 467 -46.51 -35.88 52.09
C GLN A 467 -45.52 -35.94 50.90
N ASP A 468 -44.21 -35.87 51.18
CA ASP A 468 -43.17 -35.82 50.16
C ASP A 468 -43.38 -34.69 49.12
N VAL A 469 -43.89 -33.54 49.57
CA VAL A 469 -44.17 -32.38 48.71
C VAL A 469 -42.87 -31.87 48.12
N HIS A 470 -42.83 -31.82 46.79
CA HIS A 470 -41.77 -31.19 46.02
C HIS A 470 -42.21 -29.78 45.60
N LEU A 471 -41.45 -28.77 45.99
CA LEU A 471 -41.66 -27.36 45.69
C LEU A 471 -40.67 -26.92 44.61
N GLY A 472 -41.17 -26.29 43.55
CA GLY A 472 -40.36 -25.50 42.61
C GLY A 472 -40.71 -24.03 42.76
N LEU A 473 -39.71 -23.19 43.04
CA LEU A 473 -39.87 -21.76 43.28
C LEU A 473 -39.07 -20.94 42.27
N ASN A 474 -39.74 -19.99 41.65
CA ASN A 474 -39.12 -18.89 40.90
C ASN A 474 -39.42 -17.57 41.61
N LEU A 475 -38.47 -16.63 41.51
CA LEU A 475 -38.66 -15.25 41.96
C LEU A 475 -38.94 -14.35 40.76
N ALA A 476 -40.02 -13.58 40.83
CA ALA A 476 -40.44 -12.66 39.79
C ALA A 476 -40.24 -11.21 40.21
N ARG A 477 -39.79 -10.42 39.24
CA ARG A 477 -39.98 -8.97 39.23
C ARG A 477 -41.44 -8.66 38.96
N ARG A 478 -41.95 -7.56 39.52
CA ARG A 478 -43.34 -7.14 39.34
C ARG A 478 -43.76 -7.07 37.87
N LYS A 479 -42.89 -6.57 36.99
CA LYS A 479 -43.14 -6.43 35.54
C LYS A 479 -43.11 -7.76 34.77
N ASP A 480 -42.39 -8.77 35.27
CA ASP A 480 -42.18 -10.04 34.55
C ASP A 480 -43.10 -11.16 35.04
N ALA A 481 -43.77 -10.94 36.19
CA ALA A 481 -44.59 -11.96 36.84
C ALA A 481 -45.63 -12.57 35.89
N PHE A 482 -46.24 -11.76 35.01
CA PHE A 482 -47.22 -12.24 34.04
C PHE A 482 -46.62 -13.27 33.06
N ASN A 483 -45.47 -12.97 32.45
CA ASN A 483 -44.81 -13.86 31.50
C ASN A 483 -44.28 -15.12 32.20
N GLN A 484 -43.74 -14.99 33.41
CA GLN A 484 -43.29 -16.14 34.19
C GLN A 484 -44.44 -17.09 34.55
N ILE A 485 -45.65 -16.58 34.81
CA ILE A 485 -46.82 -17.44 35.02
C ILE A 485 -47.15 -18.25 33.77
N ILE A 486 -47.07 -17.66 32.57
CA ILE A 486 -47.30 -18.38 31.32
C ILE A 486 -46.26 -19.50 31.17
N GLU A 487 -44.98 -19.21 31.39
CA GLU A 487 -43.92 -20.21 31.29
C GLU A 487 -44.12 -21.36 32.30
N LEU A 488 -44.39 -21.02 33.56
CA LEU A 488 -44.65 -21.99 34.62
C LEU A 488 -45.91 -22.81 34.35
N SER A 489 -46.92 -22.26 33.67
CA SER A 489 -48.15 -22.98 33.34
C SER A 489 -47.91 -24.18 32.43
N VAL A 490 -46.97 -24.04 31.48
CA VAL A 490 -46.56 -25.13 30.60
C VAL A 490 -45.91 -26.24 31.42
N ARG A 491 -44.97 -25.88 32.30
CA ARG A 491 -44.27 -26.84 33.19
C ARG A 491 -45.24 -27.55 34.14
N ARG A 492 -46.25 -26.85 34.66
CA ARG A 492 -47.24 -27.40 35.59
C ARG A 492 -48.02 -28.58 35.02
N THR A 493 -48.21 -28.64 33.70
CA THR A 493 -48.93 -29.75 33.05
C THR A 493 -48.19 -31.09 33.17
N ASP A 494 -46.88 -31.05 33.32
CA ASP A 494 -46.02 -32.24 33.38
C ASP A 494 -45.52 -32.56 34.81
N LEU A 495 -45.51 -31.55 35.69
CA LEU A 495 -45.02 -31.66 37.07
C LEU A 495 -46.14 -31.96 38.07
N ASP A 496 -45.93 -32.96 38.95
CA ASP A 496 -46.79 -33.22 40.12
C ASP A 496 -46.28 -32.53 41.40
N SER A 497 -45.75 -31.32 41.23
CA SER A 497 -45.10 -30.54 42.28
C SER A 497 -45.89 -29.28 42.61
N LEU A 498 -45.66 -28.71 43.80
CA LEU A 498 -46.12 -27.36 44.11
C LEU A 498 -45.26 -26.36 43.36
N ILE A 499 -45.86 -25.60 42.44
CA ILE A 499 -45.15 -24.53 41.72
C ILE A 499 -45.52 -23.20 42.37
N VAL A 500 -44.50 -22.45 42.79
CA VAL A 500 -44.64 -21.14 43.39
C VAL A 500 -43.90 -20.09 42.58
N LEU A 501 -44.58 -18.98 42.33
CA LEU A 501 -43.95 -17.74 41.93
C LEU A 501 -43.95 -16.79 43.13
N SER A 502 -42.76 -16.35 43.52
CA SER A 502 -42.56 -15.47 44.66
C SER A 502 -42.08 -14.07 44.23
N SER A 503 -42.38 -13.03 45.01
CA SER A 503 -41.86 -11.67 44.77
C SER A 503 -41.69 -10.90 46.08
N LEU A 504 -40.85 -9.86 46.08
CA LEU A 504 -40.78 -8.95 47.23
C LEU A 504 -42.02 -8.03 47.30
N GLU A 505 -42.60 -7.72 46.14
CA GLU A 505 -43.77 -6.86 46.02
C GLU A 505 -45.07 -7.65 45.82
N PRO A 506 -46.24 -7.06 46.16
CA PRO A 506 -47.53 -7.64 45.81
C PRO A 506 -47.72 -7.78 44.29
N PHE A 507 -48.37 -8.86 43.86
CA PHE A 507 -48.72 -9.10 42.46
C PHE A 507 -49.96 -8.29 42.02
N GLU A 508 -50.00 -7.92 40.75
CA GLU A 508 -51.14 -7.25 40.13
C GLU A 508 -52.34 -8.19 39.92
N ASN A 509 -53.56 -7.64 39.83
CA ASN A 509 -54.80 -8.42 39.77
C ASN A 509 -54.86 -9.40 38.59
N ASN A 510 -54.36 -8.99 37.42
CA ASN A 510 -54.25 -9.85 36.24
C ASN A 510 -53.34 -11.07 36.47
N VAL A 511 -52.23 -10.89 37.21
CA VAL A 511 -51.31 -11.98 37.56
C VAL A 511 -51.97 -12.93 38.57
N LEU A 512 -52.70 -12.38 39.54
CA LEU A 512 -53.48 -13.17 40.52
C LEU A 512 -54.52 -14.07 39.83
N GLU A 513 -55.29 -13.51 38.89
CA GLU A 513 -56.28 -14.25 38.11
C GLU A 513 -55.64 -15.36 37.27
N LEU A 514 -54.53 -15.04 36.58
CA LEU A 514 -53.82 -15.97 35.71
C LEU A 514 -53.17 -17.13 36.49
N ALA A 515 -52.53 -16.82 37.62
CA ALA A 515 -51.91 -17.83 38.46
C ALA A 515 -52.95 -18.79 39.06
N ASN A 516 -54.13 -18.27 39.44
CA ASN A 516 -55.23 -19.09 39.93
C ASN A 516 -55.77 -20.01 38.83
N LEU A 517 -55.89 -19.52 37.58
CA LEU A 517 -56.32 -20.33 36.43
C LEU A 517 -55.38 -21.53 36.19
N TYR A 518 -54.07 -21.33 36.31
CA TYR A 518 -53.06 -22.38 36.07
C TYR A 518 -52.63 -23.16 37.31
N GLY A 519 -53.23 -22.87 38.48
CA GLY A 519 -52.90 -23.54 39.73
C GLY A 519 -51.46 -23.29 40.22
N ILE A 520 -50.89 -22.15 39.87
CA ILE A 520 -49.59 -21.67 40.36
C ILE A 520 -49.83 -20.85 41.63
N LYS A 521 -49.09 -21.13 42.70
CA LYS A 521 -49.21 -20.37 43.94
C LYS A 521 -48.38 -19.10 43.87
N LEU A 522 -48.94 -18.01 44.36
CA LEU A 522 -48.27 -16.72 44.45
C LEU A 522 -47.94 -16.43 45.91
N VAL A 523 -46.69 -16.05 46.17
CA VAL A 523 -46.23 -15.64 47.51
C VAL A 523 -45.51 -14.31 47.40
N HIS A 524 -45.81 -13.37 48.27
CA HIS A 524 -45.04 -12.13 48.35
C HIS A 524 -44.62 -11.84 49.78
N GLY A 525 -43.51 -11.16 49.98
CA GLY A 525 -43.04 -10.76 51.30
C GLY A 525 -41.85 -9.83 51.23
N GLU A 526 -41.75 -8.88 52.16
CA GLU A 526 -40.74 -7.82 52.15
C GLU A 526 -39.30 -8.34 52.38
N GLU A 527 -39.15 -9.60 52.81
CA GLU A 527 -37.87 -10.24 53.13
C GLU A 527 -37.96 -11.77 52.94
N ALA A 528 -36.78 -12.41 52.82
CA ALA A 528 -36.64 -13.87 52.63
C ALA A 528 -37.40 -14.70 53.67
N GLY A 529 -37.23 -14.41 54.96
CA GLY A 529 -37.89 -15.15 56.04
C GLY A 529 -39.42 -15.03 56.01
N THR A 530 -39.95 -13.89 55.55
CA THR A 530 -41.41 -13.72 55.38
C THR A 530 -41.94 -14.57 54.23
N ILE A 531 -41.20 -14.66 53.12
CA ILE A 531 -41.54 -15.56 52.00
C ILE A 531 -41.46 -17.02 52.48
N ALA A 532 -40.38 -17.43 53.13
CA ALA A 532 -40.18 -18.79 53.64
C ALA A 532 -41.31 -19.22 54.60
N ARG A 533 -41.67 -18.39 55.58
CA ARG A 533 -42.79 -18.66 56.51
C ARG A 533 -44.13 -18.83 55.78
N LYS A 534 -44.40 -18.01 54.75
CA LYS A 534 -45.62 -18.12 53.94
C LYS A 534 -45.62 -19.42 53.13
N LEU A 535 -44.48 -19.81 52.55
CA LEU A 535 -44.33 -21.09 51.83
C LEU A 535 -44.64 -22.29 52.74
N ILE A 536 -44.04 -22.34 53.94
CA ILE A 536 -44.28 -23.40 54.92
C ILE A 536 -45.77 -23.47 55.29
N LYS A 537 -46.41 -22.32 55.55
CA LYS A 537 -47.84 -22.27 55.89
C LYS A 537 -48.74 -22.77 54.75
N ILE A 538 -48.42 -22.46 53.49
CA ILE A 538 -49.17 -22.95 52.32
C ILE A 538 -49.11 -24.46 52.25
N ILE A 539 -47.96 -25.05 52.57
CA ILE A 539 -47.74 -26.49 52.51
C ILE A 539 -48.41 -27.20 53.69
N MET A 540 -48.39 -26.63 54.89
CA MET A 540 -49.07 -27.19 56.07
C MET A 540 -50.59 -27.20 55.95
N ASN A 541 -51.18 -26.31 55.16
CA ASN A 541 -52.63 -26.19 54.96
C ASN A 541 -53.16 -27.03 53.79
N ARG A 542 -52.29 -27.82 53.16
CA ARG A 542 -52.58 -28.70 52.03
C ARG A 542 -52.73 -30.12 52.53
#